data_AF-R0KRB1-F1
#
_entry.id   AF-R0KRB1-F1
#
_cell.length_a   1.000
_cell.length_b   1.000
_cell.length_c   1.000
_cell.angle_alpha   90.00
_cell.angle_beta   90.00
_cell.angle_gamma   90.00
#
_symmetry.space_group_name_H-M   'P 1'
#
loop_
_entity.id
_entity.type
_entity.pdbx_description
1 polymer ?
#
loop_
_entity_poly.entity_id
_entity_poly.type
_entity_poly.pdbx_seq_one_letter_code
_entity_poly.pdbx_strand_id
1 'polypeptide(L)'
;MPSTKSFPAITGGCVCNTVRYRLLTSPLFCHACHCLDCQRVSGSAFILSLEIELYNIKIISATLPAFTKHEPKPGVFEQFAECPKCRVRLWADSMVEEAVCDVRVGTLDFPSLMEPDLHIFVESKLDWVRLPDGARTMLKGGNVQQFWPKSSLKRLEICRQRVEEAKQRRAAALTGVKDAAKSGGEGGVEEVDGEGDKTPTALEFSREDDEEFEVRFREKEKALQDRLEKLSLKLGERKGSEMDQTSVQLAEPDPDKSRQDTGVVS
;
A
#
# COMPACT_ATOMS: atom_id res chain seq x y z
N MET A 1 -19.17 -8.32 -25.68
CA MET A 1 -18.09 -7.41 -25.26
C MET A 1 -17.51 -7.96 -23.97
N PRO A 2 -16.28 -8.47 -23.95
CA PRO A 2 -15.75 -9.09 -22.74
C PRO A 2 -15.43 -7.98 -21.73
N SER A 3 -16.16 -7.99 -20.62
CA SER A 3 -15.99 -7.12 -19.46
C SER A 3 -14.62 -7.38 -18.84
N THR A 4 -13.70 -6.46 -19.09
CA THR A 4 -12.41 -6.32 -18.39
C THR A 4 -12.71 -5.89 -16.96
N LYS A 5 -12.77 -6.85 -16.03
CA LYS A 5 -13.04 -6.53 -14.63
C LYS A 5 -11.83 -5.79 -14.08
N SER A 6 -12.07 -4.56 -13.62
CA SER A 6 -11.05 -3.70 -13.04
C SER A 6 -10.61 -4.27 -11.70
N PHE A 7 -9.30 -4.41 -11.50
CA PHE A 7 -8.72 -4.48 -10.16
C PHE A 7 -9.40 -3.42 -9.28
N PRO A 8 -10.06 -3.80 -8.18
CA PRO A 8 -10.77 -2.85 -7.33
C PRO A 8 -9.71 -1.95 -6.71
N ALA A 9 -9.68 -0.70 -7.16
CA ALA A 9 -8.58 0.19 -6.88
C ALA A 9 -8.39 0.36 -5.36
N ILE A 10 -7.31 -0.20 -4.82
CA ILE A 10 -7.03 -0.21 -3.40
C ILE A 10 -6.47 1.14 -2.99
N THR A 11 -7.05 1.74 -1.96
CA THR A 11 -6.57 2.99 -1.37
C THR A 11 -5.68 2.74 -0.16
N GLY A 12 -4.86 3.73 0.13
CA GLY A 12 -4.01 3.77 1.30
C GLY A 12 -3.70 5.20 1.70
N GLY A 13 -2.91 5.34 2.75
CA GLY A 13 -2.48 6.62 3.26
C GLY A 13 -1.59 6.51 4.48
N CYS A 14 -1.07 7.65 4.91
CA CYS A 14 -0.37 7.74 6.17
C CYS A 14 -1.34 7.71 7.38
N VAL A 15 -0.80 7.44 8.57
CA VAL A 15 -1.61 7.36 9.81
C VAL A 15 -2.40 8.63 10.12
N CYS A 16 -1.90 9.81 9.74
CA CYS A 16 -2.59 11.08 9.98
C CYS A 16 -3.51 11.50 8.82
N ASN A 17 -3.71 10.65 7.81
CA ASN A 17 -4.56 10.86 6.64
C ASN A 17 -4.23 12.09 5.77
N THR A 18 -3.10 12.77 6.02
CA THR A 18 -2.67 13.94 5.24
C THR A 18 -2.30 13.57 3.82
N VAL A 19 -1.67 12.41 3.64
CA VAL A 19 -1.37 11.84 2.32
C VAL A 19 -2.25 10.62 2.11
N ARG A 20 -2.99 10.61 1.00
CA ARG A 20 -3.84 9.51 0.55
C ARG A 20 -3.46 9.15 -0.88
N TYR A 21 -3.41 7.86 -1.17
CA TYR A 21 -3.07 7.35 -2.49
C TYR A 21 -3.97 6.19 -2.89
N ARG A 22 -3.92 5.83 -4.16
CA ARG A 22 -4.65 4.72 -4.78
C ARG A 22 -3.73 3.94 -5.69
N LEU A 23 -3.72 2.62 -5.55
CA LEU A 23 -3.10 1.71 -6.50
C LEU A 23 -4.07 1.49 -7.68
N LEU A 24 -3.58 1.70 -8.89
CA LEU A 24 -4.39 1.62 -10.12
C LEU A 24 -4.49 0.21 -10.69
N THR A 25 -3.65 -0.72 -10.23
CA THR A 25 -3.60 -2.11 -10.67
C THR A 25 -3.06 -3.00 -9.55
N SER A 26 -3.12 -4.32 -9.77
CA SER A 26 -2.53 -5.31 -8.88
C SER A 26 -1.01 -5.12 -8.76
N PRO A 27 -0.43 -5.35 -7.57
CA PRO A 27 1.02 -5.35 -7.40
C PRO A 27 1.71 -6.37 -8.29
N LEU A 28 2.98 -6.14 -8.56
CA LEU A 28 3.87 -7.10 -9.22
C LEU A 28 4.19 -8.27 -8.28
N PHE A 29 4.43 -7.97 -7.01
CA PHE A 29 4.86 -8.97 -6.02
C PHE A 29 4.70 -8.43 -4.61
N CYS A 30 4.34 -9.27 -3.64
CA CYS A 30 4.34 -8.92 -2.22
C CYS A 30 5.39 -9.73 -1.46
N HIS A 31 6.15 -9.10 -0.57
CA HIS A 31 7.18 -9.80 0.19
C HIS A 31 7.30 -9.28 1.63
N ALA A 32 7.69 -10.19 2.52
CA ALA A 32 8.03 -9.88 3.90
C ALA A 32 9.56 -9.95 4.09
N CYS A 33 10.20 -8.82 4.38
CA CYS A 33 11.63 -8.74 4.61
C CYS A 33 11.99 -8.78 6.10
N HIS A 34 12.78 -9.79 6.49
CA HIS A 34 13.16 -10.06 7.87
C HIS A 34 14.57 -9.55 8.22
N CYS A 35 15.25 -8.83 7.33
CA CYS A 35 16.60 -8.34 7.61
C CYS A 35 16.61 -7.31 8.75
N LEU A 36 17.74 -7.18 9.44
CA LEU A 36 17.88 -6.27 10.58
C LEU A 36 17.63 -4.80 10.22
N ASP A 37 17.96 -4.38 8.99
CA ASP A 37 17.73 -3.00 8.55
C ASP A 37 16.23 -2.73 8.39
N CYS A 38 15.47 -3.69 7.84
CA CYS A 38 14.02 -3.61 7.77
C CYS A 38 13.36 -3.62 9.15
N GLN A 39 13.87 -4.43 10.09
CA GLN A 39 13.41 -4.42 11.47
C GLN A 39 13.62 -3.04 12.14
N ARG A 40 14.83 -2.48 12.00
CA ARG A 40 15.17 -1.16 12.58
C ARG A 40 14.37 -0.02 11.96
N VAL A 41 14.23 -0.01 10.64
CA VAL A 41 13.51 1.03 9.90
C VAL A 41 12.02 1.04 10.23
N SER A 42 11.42 -0.13 10.39
CA SER A 42 9.99 -0.24 10.72
C SER A 42 9.68 -0.19 12.20
N GLY A 43 10.65 -0.52 13.06
CA GLY A 43 10.40 -0.84 14.47
C GLY A 43 9.58 -2.11 14.67
N SER A 44 9.39 -2.94 13.62
CA SER A 44 8.60 -4.17 13.62
C SER A 44 9.50 -5.40 13.48
N ALA A 45 8.91 -6.59 13.63
CA ALA A 45 9.61 -7.87 13.42
C ALA A 45 10.04 -8.10 11.97
N PHE A 46 9.37 -7.44 11.02
CA PHE A 46 9.68 -7.44 9.59
C PHE A 46 8.96 -6.27 8.91
N ILE A 47 9.37 -5.97 7.68
CA ILE A 47 8.63 -5.10 6.79
C ILE A 47 7.82 -5.96 5.83
N LEU A 48 6.53 -5.65 5.70
CA LEU A 48 5.69 -6.18 4.62
C LEU A 48 5.51 -5.10 3.58
N SER A 49 5.95 -5.39 2.36
CA SER A 49 5.85 -4.47 1.25
C SER A 49 5.33 -5.16 -0.01
N LEU A 50 4.90 -4.34 -0.97
CA LEU A 50 4.56 -4.76 -2.31
C LEU A 50 5.34 -3.94 -3.34
N GLU A 51 5.66 -4.57 -4.46
CA GLU A 51 6.30 -3.97 -5.60
C GLU A 51 5.24 -3.58 -6.62
N ILE A 52 5.27 -2.34 -7.09
CA ILE A 52 4.37 -1.86 -8.14
C ILE A 52 5.07 -0.79 -8.97
N GLU A 53 4.63 -0.60 -10.21
CA GLU A 53 5.12 0.48 -11.05
C GLU A 53 4.76 1.84 -10.46
N LEU A 54 5.71 2.78 -10.44
CA LEU A 54 5.50 4.09 -9.82
C LEU A 54 4.32 4.85 -10.43
N TYR A 55 4.11 4.73 -11.75
CA TYR A 55 2.99 5.37 -12.46
C TYR A 55 1.62 4.75 -12.14
N ASN A 56 1.58 3.62 -11.43
CA ASN A 56 0.35 3.00 -10.94
C ASN A 56 -0.01 3.43 -9.51
N ILE A 57 0.74 4.38 -8.92
CA ILE A 57 0.39 5.05 -7.67
C ILE A 57 -0.19 6.42 -7.98
N LYS A 58 -1.48 6.61 -7.70
CA LYS A 58 -2.16 7.89 -7.84
C LYS A 58 -2.37 8.55 -6.49
N ILE A 59 -1.81 9.74 -6.30
CA ILE A 59 -2.12 10.57 -5.12
C ILE A 59 -3.56 11.11 -5.27
N ILE A 60 -4.36 10.96 -4.22
CA ILE A 60 -5.77 11.39 -4.17
C ILE A 60 -6.03 12.45 -3.09
N SER A 61 -5.03 12.79 -2.29
CA SER A 61 -5.03 13.94 -1.38
C SER A 61 -4.46 15.19 -2.05
N ALA A 62 -4.78 16.37 -1.52
CA ALA A 62 -4.16 17.64 -1.94
C ALA A 62 -2.67 17.70 -1.59
N THR A 63 -2.26 17.10 -0.47
CA THR A 63 -0.86 17.07 -0.04
C THR A 63 -0.11 15.94 -0.73
N LEU A 64 1.04 16.27 -1.33
CA LEU A 64 1.97 15.31 -1.89
C LEU A 64 2.89 14.72 -0.80
N PRO A 65 3.39 13.49 -0.98
CA PRO A 65 4.49 12.96 -0.18
C PRO A 65 5.74 13.85 -0.31
N ALA A 66 6.52 13.96 0.76
CA ALA A 66 7.87 14.47 0.70
C ALA A 66 8.83 13.35 0.30
N PHE A 67 9.75 13.62 -0.61
CA PHE A 67 10.80 12.68 -0.97
C PHE A 67 12.05 12.95 -0.14
N THR A 68 12.46 11.96 0.66
CA THR A 68 13.65 12.03 1.50
C THR A 68 14.68 11.05 0.98
N LYS A 69 15.95 11.45 0.99
CA LYS A 69 17.08 10.61 0.58
C LYS A 69 17.84 10.18 1.82
N HIS A 70 18.07 8.89 1.97
CA HIS A 70 18.80 8.29 3.07
C HIS A 70 20.05 7.59 2.55
N GLU A 71 21.13 7.66 3.30
CA GLU A 71 22.41 7.01 2.96
C GLU A 71 22.73 5.98 4.06
N PRO A 72 22.12 4.78 4.02
CA PRO A 72 22.38 3.77 5.06
C PRO A 72 23.85 3.32 5.09
N LYS A 73 24.57 3.45 3.98
CA LYS A 73 26.01 3.19 3.85
C LYS A 73 26.63 4.21 2.90
N PRO A 74 27.90 4.57 3.07
CA PRO A 74 28.58 5.50 2.17
C PRO A 74 28.42 5.10 0.69
N GLY A 75 27.85 6.00 -0.11
CA GLY A 75 27.59 5.83 -1.54
C GLY A 75 26.35 5.02 -1.91
N VAL A 76 25.60 4.47 -0.94
CA VAL A 76 24.34 3.77 -1.16
C VAL A 76 23.20 4.69 -0.75
N PHE A 77 22.33 5.04 -1.69
CA PHE A 77 21.22 5.94 -1.44
C PHE A 77 19.88 5.25 -1.64
N GLU A 78 18.95 5.52 -0.74
CA GLU A 78 17.56 5.09 -0.82
C GLU A 78 16.67 6.32 -0.77
N GLN A 79 15.71 6.43 -1.68
CA GLN A 79 14.69 7.47 -1.61
C GLN A 79 13.41 6.90 -0.98
N PHE A 80 12.79 7.70 -0.11
CA PHE A 80 11.52 7.37 0.52
C PHE A 80 10.50 8.45 0.20
N ALA A 81 9.28 8.04 -0.14
CA ALA A 81 8.11 8.89 -0.12
C ALA A 81 7.48 8.83 1.27
N GLU A 82 7.49 9.95 1.98
CA GLU A 82 7.03 10.05 3.37
C GLU A 82 5.93 11.09 3.50
N CYS A 83 5.04 10.92 4.49
CA CYS A 83 4.14 11.99 4.84
C CYS A 83 4.91 13.18 5.45
N PRO A 84 4.76 14.41 4.93
CA PRO A 84 5.46 15.57 5.48
C PRO A 84 5.06 15.90 6.93
N LYS A 85 3.86 15.45 7.36
CA LYS A 85 3.30 15.72 8.69
C LYS A 85 3.68 14.65 9.73
N CYS A 86 3.38 13.39 9.45
CA CYS A 86 3.59 12.29 10.43
C CYS A 86 4.82 11.42 10.14
N ARG A 87 5.56 11.69 9.06
CA ARG A 87 6.80 10.97 8.67
C ARG A 87 6.64 9.47 8.40
N VAL A 88 5.42 8.95 8.33
CA VAL A 88 5.17 7.59 7.87
C VAL A 88 5.69 7.44 6.43
N ARG A 89 6.56 6.45 6.23
CA ARG A 89 7.04 5.99 4.92
C ARG A 89 5.92 5.26 4.21
N LEU A 90 5.56 5.74 3.02
CA LEU A 90 4.50 5.18 2.18
C LEU A 90 5.07 4.18 1.19
N TRP A 91 6.14 4.57 0.50
CA TRP A 91 6.93 3.69 -0.37
C TRP A 91 8.39 4.13 -0.41
N ALA A 92 9.24 3.22 -0.87
CA ALA A 92 10.65 3.47 -1.17
C ALA A 92 10.92 3.23 -2.65
N ASP A 93 12.09 3.67 -3.14
CA ASP A 93 12.64 3.11 -4.36
C ASP A 93 12.75 1.59 -4.20
N SER A 94 12.43 0.85 -5.26
CA SER A 94 12.54 -0.60 -5.21
C SER A 94 13.99 -1.05 -5.18
N MET A 95 14.24 -2.13 -4.44
CA MET A 95 15.53 -2.84 -4.46
C MET A 95 15.75 -3.60 -5.78
N VAL A 96 14.71 -3.70 -6.63
CA VAL A 96 14.69 -4.50 -7.84
C VAL A 96 14.98 -3.67 -9.08
N GLU A 97 14.40 -2.47 -9.20
CA GLU A 97 14.52 -1.62 -10.39
C GLU A 97 14.14 -0.15 -10.10
N GLU A 98 14.77 0.81 -10.79
CA GLU A 98 14.44 2.25 -10.65
C GLU A 98 13.00 2.60 -11.10
N ALA A 99 12.36 1.71 -11.88
CA ALA A 99 11.04 1.91 -12.46
C ALA A 99 9.86 1.52 -11.54
N VAL A 100 10.16 0.77 -10.48
CA VAL A 100 9.18 0.22 -9.55
C VAL A 100 9.47 0.73 -8.15
N CYS A 101 8.47 0.68 -7.28
CA CYS A 101 8.59 1.16 -5.92
C CYS A 101 8.03 0.15 -4.93
N ASP A 102 8.65 0.15 -3.75
CA ASP A 102 8.33 -0.74 -2.64
C ASP A 102 7.33 -0.06 -1.69
N VAL A 103 6.04 -0.31 -1.89
CA VAL A 103 4.95 0.26 -1.09
C VAL A 103 4.78 -0.51 0.22
N ARG A 104 4.71 0.22 1.33
CA ARG A 104 4.46 -0.36 2.65
C ARG A 104 3.02 -0.85 2.74
N VAL A 105 2.83 -2.17 2.81
CA VAL A 105 1.49 -2.80 2.87
C VAL A 105 0.67 -2.28 4.04
N GLY A 106 1.29 -2.04 5.19
CA GLY A 106 0.62 -1.51 6.38
C GLY A 106 0.01 -0.10 6.21
N THR A 107 0.29 0.58 5.10
CA THR A 107 -0.30 1.89 4.77
C THR A 107 -1.52 1.78 3.86
N LEU A 108 -1.89 0.58 3.41
CA LEU A 108 -3.15 0.33 2.70
C LEU A 108 -4.32 0.33 3.67
N ASP A 109 -5.52 0.69 3.19
CA ASP A 109 -6.73 0.64 4.01
C ASP A 109 -7.12 -0.80 4.36
N PHE A 110 -6.80 -1.76 3.48
CA PHE A 110 -7.07 -3.19 3.64
C PHE A 110 -5.79 -4.02 3.46
N PRO A 111 -4.84 -3.95 4.41
CA PRO A 111 -3.52 -4.58 4.28
C PRO A 111 -3.61 -6.11 4.21
N SER A 112 -4.68 -6.72 4.73
CA SER A 112 -4.90 -8.18 4.71
C SER A 112 -5.11 -8.76 3.32
N LEU A 113 -5.30 -7.91 2.30
CA LEU A 113 -5.38 -8.35 0.90
C LEU A 113 -3.99 -8.63 0.29
N MET A 114 -2.92 -8.21 0.97
CA MET A 114 -1.54 -8.33 0.49
C MET A 114 -0.76 -9.31 1.36
N GLU A 115 -1.06 -10.59 1.19
CA GLU A 115 -0.26 -11.66 1.80
C GLU A 115 1.10 -11.76 1.11
N PRO A 116 2.20 -11.98 1.86
CA PRO A 116 3.52 -12.09 1.26
C PRO A 116 3.60 -13.35 0.37
N ASP A 117 4.03 -13.14 -0.88
CA ASP A 117 4.36 -14.21 -1.81
C ASP A 117 5.68 -14.91 -1.43
N LEU A 118 6.55 -14.20 -0.70
CA LEU A 118 7.86 -14.67 -0.26
C LEU A 118 8.31 -13.98 1.04
N HIS A 119 8.87 -14.77 1.95
CA HIS A 119 9.60 -14.28 3.12
C HIS A 119 11.10 -14.27 2.81
N ILE A 120 11.73 -13.10 2.82
CA ILE A 120 13.15 -12.94 2.47
C ILE A 120 14.00 -12.59 3.70
N PHE A 121 15.27 -12.98 3.66
CA PHE A 121 16.23 -12.84 4.78
C PHE A 121 15.78 -13.55 6.06
N VAL A 122 15.15 -14.72 5.91
CA VAL A 122 14.54 -15.45 7.04
C VAL A 122 15.53 -15.92 8.09
N GLU A 123 16.83 -15.95 7.80
CA GLU A 123 17.89 -16.19 8.79
C GLU A 123 17.97 -15.10 9.87
N SER A 124 17.43 -13.90 9.60
CA SER A 124 17.35 -12.79 10.58
C SER A 124 15.97 -12.67 11.23
N LYS A 125 15.01 -13.54 10.88
CA LYS A 125 13.65 -13.55 11.44
C LYS A 125 13.72 -13.81 12.95
N LEU A 126 13.00 -13.01 13.73
CA LEU A 126 12.87 -13.26 15.16
C LEU A 126 12.34 -14.68 15.45
N ASP A 127 12.91 -15.35 16.45
CA ASP A 127 12.66 -16.77 16.72
C ASP A 127 11.19 -17.09 16.97
N TRP A 128 10.46 -16.19 17.62
CA TRP A 128 9.05 -16.35 17.95
C TRP A 128 8.09 -16.11 16.78
N VAL A 129 8.56 -15.52 15.66
CA VAL A 129 7.73 -15.32 14.47
C VAL A 129 7.56 -16.65 13.74
N ARG A 130 6.34 -17.19 13.72
CA ARG A 130 5.99 -18.40 12.96
C ARG A 130 5.48 -18.01 11.58
N LEU A 131 6.02 -18.65 10.54
CA LEU A 131 5.53 -18.48 9.17
C LEU A 131 4.42 -19.51 8.89
N PRO A 132 3.43 -19.19 8.03
CA PRO A 132 2.42 -20.17 7.61
C PRO A 132 3.05 -21.41 7.00
N ASP A 133 2.37 -22.56 7.14
CA ASP A 133 2.81 -23.79 6.48
C ASP A 133 2.84 -23.61 4.96
N GLY A 134 3.93 -24.04 4.32
CA GLY A 134 4.13 -23.86 2.88
C GLY A 134 4.56 -22.45 2.47
N ALA A 135 4.79 -21.53 3.41
CA ALA A 135 5.32 -20.20 3.08
C ALA A 135 6.67 -20.33 2.34
N ARG A 136 6.78 -19.68 1.19
CA ARG A 136 8.04 -19.62 0.44
C ARG A 136 9.03 -18.74 1.22
N THR A 137 10.26 -19.21 1.34
CA THR A 137 11.32 -18.50 2.08
C THR A 137 12.59 -18.37 1.25
N MET A 138 13.34 -17.30 1.47
CA MET A 138 14.63 -17.07 0.83
C MET A 138 15.64 -16.53 1.84
N LEU A 139 16.86 -17.08 1.78
CA LEU A 139 18.01 -16.58 2.52
C LEU A 139 18.66 -15.40 1.79
N LYS A 140 19.56 -14.67 2.46
CA LYS A 140 20.39 -13.64 1.82
C LYS A 140 21.11 -14.18 0.59
N GLY A 141 21.15 -13.34 -0.46
CA GLY A 141 21.82 -13.65 -1.72
C GLY A 141 20.98 -14.40 -2.74
N GLY A 142 19.74 -14.80 -2.39
CA GLY A 142 18.80 -15.36 -3.36
C GLY A 142 18.25 -14.32 -4.34
N ASN A 143 17.77 -14.79 -5.48
CA ASN A 143 17.14 -13.95 -6.50
C ASN A 143 15.61 -13.94 -6.32
N VAL A 144 15.08 -12.82 -5.82
CA VAL A 144 13.63 -12.64 -5.58
C VAL A 144 12.81 -12.81 -6.87
N GLN A 145 13.32 -12.35 -8.02
CA GLN A 145 12.58 -12.40 -9.29
C GLN A 145 12.28 -13.84 -9.75
N GLN A 146 13.00 -14.86 -9.26
CA GLN A 146 12.69 -16.26 -9.55
C GLN A 146 11.34 -16.71 -8.97
N PHE A 147 10.82 -15.98 -7.98
CA PHE A 147 9.54 -16.27 -7.33
C PHE A 147 8.38 -15.43 -7.89
N TRP A 148 8.66 -14.48 -8.78
CA TRP A 148 7.67 -13.57 -9.35
C TRP A 148 6.77 -14.28 -10.38
N PRO A 149 5.48 -13.92 -10.45
CA PRO A 149 4.62 -14.34 -11.54
C PRO A 149 5.19 -13.94 -12.91
N LYS A 150 4.90 -14.75 -13.94
CA LYS A 150 5.36 -14.46 -15.32
C LYS A 150 4.77 -13.16 -15.85
N SER A 151 3.50 -12.88 -15.53
CA SER A 151 2.83 -11.61 -15.82
C SER A 151 3.57 -10.42 -15.21
N SER A 152 4.00 -10.52 -13.96
CA SER A 152 4.77 -9.49 -13.25
C SER A 152 6.16 -9.27 -13.87
N LEU A 153 6.86 -10.34 -14.25
CA LEU A 153 8.15 -10.22 -14.95
C LEU A 153 8.01 -9.51 -16.30
N LYS A 154 6.92 -9.77 -17.04
CA LYS A 154 6.63 -9.08 -18.31
C LYS A 154 6.32 -7.60 -18.09
N ARG A 155 5.54 -7.27 -17.05
CA ARG A 155 5.27 -5.87 -16.66
C ARG A 155 6.55 -5.15 -16.26
N LEU A 156 7.43 -5.80 -15.50
CA LEU A 156 8.74 -5.27 -15.13
C LEU A 156 9.61 -4.97 -16.37
N GLU A 157 9.60 -5.85 -17.37
CA GLU A 157 10.32 -5.62 -18.63
C GLU A 157 9.81 -4.39 -19.39
N ILE A 158 8.49 -4.20 -19.47
CA ILE A 158 7.89 -2.99 -20.05
C ILE A 158 8.34 -1.73 -19.28
N CYS A 159 8.40 -1.81 -17.96
CA CYS A 159 8.88 -0.71 -17.12
C CYS A 159 10.35 -0.35 -17.39
N ARG A 160 11.21 -1.35 -17.58
CA ARG A 160 12.62 -1.13 -17.93
C ARG A 160 12.74 -0.38 -19.26
N GLN A 161 12.00 -0.82 -20.26
CA GLN A 161 11.98 -0.18 -21.58
C GLN A 161 11.57 1.30 -21.47
N ARG A 162 10.52 1.60 -20.69
CA ARG A 162 10.07 2.98 -20.44
C ARG A 162 11.12 3.84 -19.74
N VAL A 163 11.81 3.30 -18.74
CA VAL A 163 12.87 4.04 -18.04
C VAL A 163 14.04 4.30 -18.97
N GLU A 164 14.44 3.32 -19.78
CA GLU A 164 15.51 3.48 -20.75
C GLU A 164 15.16 4.52 -21.81
N GLU A 165 13.94 4.47 -22.37
CA GLU A 165 13.45 5.51 -23.27
C GLU A 165 13.44 6.89 -22.62
N ALA A 166 13.00 7.00 -21.36
CA ALA A 166 13.01 8.27 -20.64
C ALA A 166 14.44 8.80 -20.41
N LYS A 167 15.40 7.91 -20.10
CA LYS A 167 16.83 8.25 -19.99
C LYS A 167 17.38 8.75 -21.31
N GLN A 168 17.08 8.07 -22.42
CA GLN A 168 17.49 8.48 -23.76
C GLN A 168 16.88 9.82 -24.17
N ARG A 169 15.57 10.03 -23.95
CA ARG A 169 14.90 11.32 -24.19
C ARG A 169 15.53 12.45 -23.38
N ARG A 170 15.83 12.20 -22.09
CA ARG A 170 16.50 13.19 -21.23
C ARG A 170 17.92 13.50 -21.70
N ALA A 171 18.68 12.48 -22.12
CA ALA A 171 20.02 12.67 -22.69
C ALA A 171 19.98 13.47 -23.99
N ALA A 172 19.05 13.15 -24.90
CA ALA A 172 18.84 13.86 -26.16
C ALA A 172 18.41 15.32 -25.96
N ALA A 173 17.56 15.60 -24.97
CA ALA A 173 17.21 16.97 -24.59
C ALA A 173 18.43 17.75 -24.06
N LEU A 174 19.28 17.12 -23.25
CA LEU A 174 20.51 17.73 -22.74
C LEU A 174 21.56 17.98 -23.82
N THR A 175 21.63 17.14 -24.86
CA THR A 175 22.50 17.39 -26.03
C THR A 175 21.94 18.51 -26.90
N GLY A 176 20.62 18.52 -27.16
CA GLY A 176 19.97 19.59 -27.93
C GLY A 176 20.10 20.97 -27.29
N VAL A 177 20.01 21.06 -25.96
CA VAL A 177 20.27 22.31 -25.21
C VAL A 177 21.74 22.75 -25.33
N LYS A 178 22.69 21.82 -25.35
CA LYS A 178 24.13 22.13 -25.51
C LYS A 178 24.46 22.57 -26.94
N ASP A 179 23.78 22.02 -27.93
CA ASP A 179 23.95 22.40 -29.33
C ASP A 179 23.31 23.77 -29.62
N ALA A 180 22.12 24.05 -29.07
CA ALA A 180 21.49 25.37 -29.11
C ALA A 180 22.31 26.45 -28.38
N ALA A 181 22.90 26.11 -27.21
CA ALA A 181 23.80 27.00 -26.48
C ALA A 181 25.13 27.27 -27.23
N LYS A 182 25.51 26.42 -28.19
CA LYS A 182 26.68 26.61 -29.06
C LYS A 182 26.37 27.39 -30.35
N SER A 183 25.11 27.41 -30.81
CA SER A 183 24.72 28.08 -32.07
C SER A 183 24.24 29.53 -31.90
N GLY A 184 24.01 30.02 -30.67
CA GLY A 184 23.83 31.44 -30.36
C GLY A 184 22.48 32.08 -30.71
N GLY A 185 22.21 33.24 -30.11
CA GLY A 185 21.20 34.22 -30.59
C GLY A 185 19.86 34.22 -29.85
N GLU A 186 19.41 35.43 -29.50
CA GLU A 186 18.08 35.76 -28.95
C GLU A 186 16.95 35.24 -29.86
N GLY A 187 15.90 34.64 -29.29
CA GLY A 187 14.69 34.32 -30.06
C GLY A 187 13.63 33.54 -29.29
N GLY A 188 12.53 34.24 -28.96
CA GLY A 188 11.12 33.79 -28.94
C GLY A 188 10.74 32.42 -28.37
N VAL A 189 9.97 32.43 -27.28
CA VAL A 189 9.19 31.28 -26.80
C VAL A 189 7.92 31.17 -27.65
N GLU A 190 7.78 30.11 -28.45
CA GLU A 190 6.49 29.67 -28.99
C GLU A 190 6.01 28.44 -28.21
N GLU A 191 4.76 28.52 -27.73
CA GLU A 191 4.02 27.41 -27.15
C GLU A 191 3.58 26.45 -28.27
N VAL A 192 3.81 25.16 -28.07
CA VAL A 192 3.26 24.10 -28.92
C VAL A 192 2.40 23.19 -28.04
N ASP A 193 1.09 23.34 -28.19
CA ASP A 193 0.07 22.35 -27.82
C ASP A 193 0.18 21.15 -28.77
N GLY A 194 0.10 19.92 -28.23
CA GLY A 194 0.29 18.72 -29.05
C GLY A 194 -0.12 17.40 -28.38
N GLU A 195 -1.44 17.16 -28.42
CA GLU A 195 -2.12 15.91 -28.75
C GLU A 195 -1.87 14.62 -27.93
N GLY A 196 -2.98 14.11 -27.36
CA GLY A 196 -3.02 13.00 -26.42
C GLY A 196 -2.63 11.64 -26.99
N ASP A 197 -1.68 11.01 -26.32
CA ASP A 197 -1.16 9.69 -26.66
C ASP A 197 -2.14 8.58 -26.23
N LYS A 198 -2.65 7.83 -27.21
CA LYS A 198 -3.57 6.70 -27.01
C LYS A 198 -2.78 5.52 -26.47
N THR A 199 -2.73 5.44 -25.14
CA THR A 199 -2.06 4.38 -24.38
C THR A 199 -2.70 3.00 -24.62
N PRO A 200 -1.95 1.95 -25.00
CA PRO A 200 -2.40 0.58 -24.86
C PRO A 200 -2.56 0.27 -23.36
N THR A 201 -3.81 0.13 -22.92
CA THR A 201 -4.13 -0.22 -21.54
C THR A 201 -3.66 -1.65 -21.27
N ALA A 202 -3.44 -2.03 -20.01
CA ALA A 202 -2.95 -3.33 -19.53
C ALA A 202 -3.80 -4.57 -19.90
N LEU A 203 -4.71 -4.45 -20.88
CA LEU A 203 -5.72 -5.41 -21.28
C LEU A 203 -5.21 -6.47 -22.28
N GLU A 204 -3.97 -6.38 -22.75
CA GLU A 204 -3.46 -7.21 -23.85
C GLU A 204 -2.60 -8.42 -23.41
N PHE A 205 -2.50 -8.72 -22.11
CA PHE A 205 -1.60 -9.78 -21.65
C PHE A 205 -2.29 -10.83 -20.76
N SER A 206 -2.39 -12.05 -21.33
CA SER A 206 -2.51 -13.39 -20.70
C SER A 206 -3.45 -13.56 -19.49
N ARG A 207 -4.65 -14.08 -19.78
CA ARG A 207 -5.80 -14.26 -18.88
C ARG A 207 -5.60 -15.23 -17.70
N GLU A 208 -4.59 -16.09 -17.72
CA GLU A 208 -4.49 -17.23 -16.80
C GLU A 208 -3.92 -16.87 -15.41
N ASP A 209 -2.89 -16.02 -15.33
CA ASP A 209 -2.27 -15.62 -14.05
C ASP A 209 -3.13 -14.58 -13.29
N ASP A 210 -3.87 -13.74 -14.02
CA ASP A 210 -4.80 -12.76 -13.43
C ASP A 210 -6.02 -13.43 -12.79
N GLU A 211 -6.45 -14.59 -13.31
CA GLU A 211 -7.59 -15.34 -12.78
C GLU A 211 -7.31 -15.89 -11.37
N GLU A 212 -6.10 -16.38 -11.09
CA GLU A 212 -5.74 -16.89 -9.76
C GLU A 212 -5.73 -15.78 -8.71
N PHE A 213 -5.15 -14.63 -9.05
CA PHE A 213 -5.16 -13.46 -8.18
C PHE A 213 -6.59 -12.96 -7.92
N GLU A 214 -7.43 -12.88 -8.95
CA GLU A 214 -8.83 -12.45 -8.86
C GLU A 214 -9.70 -13.44 -8.06
N VAL A 215 -9.39 -14.74 -8.08
CA VAL A 215 -10.02 -15.73 -7.21
C VAL A 215 -9.64 -15.47 -5.76
N ARG A 216 -8.35 -15.38 -5.44
CA ARG A 216 -7.86 -15.09 -4.08
C ARG A 216 -8.44 -13.79 -3.54
N PHE A 217 -8.49 -12.74 -4.37
CA PHE A 217 -9.05 -11.45 -4.01
C PHE A 217 -10.52 -11.56 -3.59
N ARG A 218 -11.35 -12.19 -4.43
CA ARG A 218 -12.79 -12.34 -4.16
C ARG A 218 -13.08 -13.20 -2.94
N GLU A 219 -12.31 -14.26 -2.73
CA GLU A 219 -12.43 -15.10 -1.53
C GLU A 219 -12.12 -14.30 -0.26
N LYS A 220 -11.08 -13.47 -0.29
CA LYS A 220 -10.72 -12.60 0.84
C LYS A 220 -11.73 -11.49 1.06
N GLU A 221 -12.22 -10.85 0.00
CA GLU A 221 -13.28 -9.83 0.08
C GLU A 221 -14.54 -10.41 0.72
N LYS A 222 -14.99 -11.58 0.27
CA LYS A 222 -16.13 -12.29 0.85
C LYS A 222 -15.88 -12.63 2.33
N ALA A 223 -14.71 -13.16 2.68
CA ALA A 223 -14.38 -13.47 4.07
C ALA A 223 -14.37 -12.23 4.97
N LEU A 224 -13.95 -11.08 4.45
CA LEU A 224 -14.01 -9.80 5.16
C LEU A 224 -15.45 -9.30 5.33
N GLN A 225 -16.28 -9.42 4.30
CA GLN A 225 -17.71 -9.07 4.36
C GLN A 225 -18.45 -9.95 5.37
N ASP A 226 -18.25 -11.27 5.34
CA ASP A 226 -18.83 -12.22 6.31
C ASP A 226 -18.40 -11.87 7.75
N ARG A 227 -17.15 -11.44 7.93
CA ARG A 227 -16.64 -11.00 9.23
C ARG A 227 -17.28 -9.69 9.68
N LEU A 228 -17.47 -8.73 8.77
CA LEU A 228 -18.17 -7.48 9.05
C LEU A 228 -19.63 -7.71 9.44
N GLU A 229 -20.33 -8.61 8.75
CA GLU A 229 -21.71 -8.98 9.08
C GLU A 229 -21.81 -9.68 10.45
N LYS A 230 -20.90 -10.60 10.75
CA LYS A 230 -20.85 -11.22 12.09
C LYS A 230 -20.56 -10.19 13.19
N LEU A 231 -19.71 -9.20 12.92
CA LEU A 231 -19.42 -8.14 13.87
C LEU A 231 -20.60 -7.17 14.03
N SER A 232 -21.32 -6.85 12.96
CA SER A 232 -22.50 -5.98 13.02
C SER A 232 -23.65 -6.64 13.79
N LEU A 233 -23.90 -7.94 13.58
CA LEU A 233 -24.85 -8.73 14.36
C LEU A 233 -24.48 -8.73 15.86
N LYS A 234 -23.22 -9.02 16.19
CA LYS A 234 -22.74 -9.00 17.59
C LYS A 234 -22.85 -7.61 18.25
N LEU A 235 -22.64 -6.54 17.49
CA LEU A 235 -22.84 -5.17 17.98
C LEU A 235 -24.33 -4.86 18.19
N GLY A 236 -25.21 -5.36 17.33
CA GLY A 236 -26.66 -5.29 17.48
C GLY A 236 -27.16 -6.04 18.72
N GLU A 237 -26.69 -7.26 18.94
CA GLU A 237 -27.00 -8.07 20.13
C GLU A 237 -26.53 -7.40 21.42
N ARG A 238 -25.31 -6.83 21.43
CA ARG A 238 -24.82 -6.07 22.58
C ARG A 238 -25.68 -4.84 22.87
N LYS A 239 -26.01 -4.04 21.85
CA LYS A 239 -26.90 -2.88 22.02
C LYS A 239 -28.30 -3.28 22.48
N GLY A 240 -28.83 -4.40 21.97
CA GLY A 240 -30.10 -4.97 22.42
C GLY A 240 -30.05 -5.37 23.88
N SER A 241 -28.99 -6.07 24.31
CA SER A 241 -28.80 -6.45 25.71
C SER A 241 -28.59 -5.25 26.65
N GLU A 242 -27.95 -4.19 26.16
CA GLU A 242 -27.71 -2.95 26.93
C GLU A 242 -29.02 -2.13 27.07
N MET A 243 -29.84 -2.08 26.02
CA MET A 243 -31.20 -1.50 26.08
C MET A 243 -32.14 -2.29 26.99
N ASP A 244 -32.07 -3.62 26.97
CA ASP A 244 -32.92 -4.50 27.80
C ASP A 244 -32.51 -4.45 29.29
N GLN A 245 -31.22 -4.27 29.59
CA GLN A 245 -30.77 -4.00 30.96
C GLN A 245 -31.19 -2.61 31.46
N THR A 246 -31.23 -1.61 30.56
CA THR A 246 -31.66 -0.24 30.92
C THR A 246 -33.17 -0.15 31.12
N SER A 247 -33.97 -0.93 30.38
CA SER A 247 -35.43 -0.98 30.55
C SER A 247 -35.86 -1.68 31.85
N VAL A 248 -35.12 -2.72 32.28
CA VAL A 248 -35.38 -3.45 33.53
C VAL A 248 -35.06 -2.60 34.77
N GLN A 249 -34.10 -1.67 34.70
CA GLN A 249 -33.75 -0.78 35.82
C GLN A 249 -34.72 0.41 36.02
N LEU A 250 -35.68 0.62 35.10
CA LEU A 250 -36.67 1.71 35.18
C LEU A 250 -38.04 1.27 35.74
N ALA A 251 -38.17 0.03 36.23
CA ALA A 251 -39.39 -0.45 36.88
C ALA A 251 -39.47 0.00 38.36
N GLU A 252 -40.26 1.08 38.55
CA GLU A 252 -40.92 1.65 39.74
C GLU A 252 -40.12 1.93 41.04
N PRO A 253 -40.18 3.18 41.57
CA PRO A 253 -39.82 3.43 42.97
C PRO A 253 -40.93 2.93 43.90
N ASP A 254 -40.53 2.11 44.87
CA ASP A 254 -41.35 1.60 45.98
C ASP A 254 -42.09 2.75 46.71
N PRO A 255 -43.45 2.77 46.74
CA PRO A 255 -44.21 3.87 47.33
C PRO A 255 -44.27 3.82 48.88
N ASP A 256 -43.65 2.86 49.56
CA ASP A 256 -43.87 2.64 51.00
C ASP A 256 -42.69 3.06 51.92
N LYS A 257 -42.04 4.18 51.61
CA LYS A 257 -41.12 4.85 52.55
C LYS A 257 -41.49 6.31 52.77
N SER A 258 -42.74 6.55 53.16
CA SER A 258 -43.10 7.79 53.86
C SER A 258 -43.86 7.43 55.13
N ARG A 259 -43.42 8.03 56.25
CA ARG A 259 -43.83 7.78 57.66
C ARG A 259 -42.98 6.64 58.26
N GLN A 260 -42.21 6.80 59.32
CA GLN A 260 -42.22 7.68 60.50
C GLN A 260 -40.73 7.81 60.90
N ASP A 261 -40.21 8.97 61.33
CA ASP A 261 -40.24 9.30 62.75
C ASP A 261 -39.98 10.80 62.99
N THR A 262 -40.86 11.39 63.78
CA THR A 262 -40.80 12.73 64.34
C THR A 262 -40.10 12.66 65.69
N GLY A 263 -39.01 13.40 65.90
CA GLY A 263 -38.26 13.38 67.17
C GLY A 263 -37.40 14.61 67.43
N VAL A 264 -38.08 15.71 67.75
CA VAL A 264 -37.72 16.91 68.55
C VAL A 264 -36.40 16.84 69.37
N VAL A 265 -35.54 17.85 69.13
CA VAL A 265 -34.73 18.71 70.05
C VAL A 265 -33.74 18.07 71.03
N SER A 266 -32.45 18.39 70.83
CA SER A 266 -31.63 19.30 71.67
C SER A 266 -30.28 19.60 71.03
#